data_AF-A0A2G8RZD4-F1
#
_entry.id   AF-A0A2G8RZD4-F1
#
_cell.length_a   1.000
_cell.length_b   1.000
_cell.length_c   1.000
_cell.angle_alpha   90.00
_cell.angle_beta   90.00
_cell.angle_gamma   90.00
#
_symmetry.space_group_name_H-M   'P 1'
#
loop_
_entity.id
_entity.type
_entity.pdbx_description
1 polymer ?
#
loop_
_entity_poly.entity_id
_entity_poly.type
_entity_poly.pdbx_seq_one_letter_code
_entity_poly.pdbx_strand_id
1 'polypeptide(L)'
;MEELPLPMLLHLLADCPRLETLHIGEVWSYPLLDLDLTPPLQKVHMPYLRSISTCCTTLQAASHILSSLELPSKTRIRIHNAPVSAHTTADDNRLPSLAFMQPLTRLELAANSTTLYLVAEGDGAGIWIQAKWEGGSPSVWPAWLRQLPETVPLASISTFHVSLADWSVLPGLLSCMPGLSTLGAMTLPDGTGSTHDPMISALQSALQTAGPCPQSPRCPGLSTLSIQCSTTPDVGCVVALMPRDARRLSRLVLDFPGASLPEPFLGKVDEIEFGCGGICGWTKRSGWDVENEYWRLPEEDEPREARYTTAENLVCLSKPFTGTTERLKAAQDGRDRGHWRFPCIAGASAVCVHARFGEWIADVKGVAFPEPQAFTTNSSFAA
;
A
#
# COMPACT_ATOMS: atom_id res chain seq x y z
N MET A 1 -1.70 19.88 -15.94
CA MET A 1 -2.46 18.95 -15.07
C MET A 1 -2.91 19.79 -13.90
N GLU A 2 -4.20 20.04 -13.75
CA GLU A 2 -4.72 20.87 -12.65
C GLU A 2 -5.15 19.97 -11.52
N GLU A 3 -4.66 20.27 -10.32
CA GLU A 3 -4.74 19.41 -9.16
C GLU A 3 -5.82 19.89 -8.20
N LEU A 4 -6.48 18.96 -7.52
CA LEU A 4 -7.41 19.30 -6.46
C LEU A 4 -6.59 19.59 -5.19
N PRO A 5 -6.52 20.84 -4.69
CA PRO A 5 -5.80 21.13 -3.47
C PRO A 5 -6.41 20.35 -2.31
N LEU A 6 -5.56 19.71 -1.50
CA LEU A 6 -6.00 18.98 -0.31
C LEU A 6 -6.95 19.79 0.58
N PRO A 7 -6.72 21.09 0.88
CA PRO A 7 -7.67 21.88 1.66
C PRO A 7 -9.08 21.92 1.06
N MET A 8 -9.20 21.99 -0.27
CA MET A 8 -10.49 22.01 -0.96
C MET A 8 -11.21 20.66 -0.85
N LEU A 9 -10.47 19.56 -0.98
CA LEU A 9 -11.00 18.22 -0.74
C LEU A 9 -11.54 18.09 0.69
N LEU A 10 -10.78 18.54 1.69
CA LEU A 10 -11.17 18.44 3.09
C LEU A 10 -12.42 19.26 3.41
N HIS A 11 -12.56 20.46 2.86
CA HIS A 11 -13.79 21.25 2.98
C HIS A 11 -14.98 20.54 2.36
N LEU A 12 -14.81 19.92 1.18
CA LEU A 12 -15.87 19.14 0.54
C LEU A 12 -16.28 17.91 1.36
N LEU A 13 -15.31 17.20 1.94
CA LEU A 13 -15.59 16.05 2.80
C LEU A 13 -16.31 16.47 4.10
N ALA A 14 -16.00 17.65 4.64
CA ALA A 14 -16.68 18.18 5.83
C ALA A 14 -18.17 18.42 5.58
N ASP A 15 -18.56 18.76 4.35
CA ASP A 15 -19.97 18.92 3.95
C ASP A 15 -20.66 17.58 3.59
N CYS A 16 -19.94 16.45 3.64
CA CYS A 16 -20.43 15.12 3.26
C CYS A 16 -20.36 14.08 4.40
N PRO A 17 -20.94 14.34 5.60
CA PRO A 17 -20.76 13.45 6.76
C PRO A 17 -21.38 12.05 6.60
N ARG A 18 -22.32 11.87 5.66
CA ARG A 18 -23.01 10.60 5.37
C ARG A 18 -22.33 9.77 4.28
N LEU A 19 -21.16 10.19 3.82
CA LEU A 19 -20.41 9.52 2.77
C LEU A 19 -20.00 8.12 3.24
N GLU A 20 -20.33 7.10 2.45
CA GLU A 20 -19.95 5.70 2.74
C GLU A 20 -18.74 5.25 1.92
N THR A 21 -18.57 5.79 0.70
CA THR A 21 -17.45 5.47 -0.19
C THR A 21 -16.79 6.72 -0.75
N LEU A 22 -15.47 6.80 -0.62
CA LEU A 22 -14.63 7.87 -1.17
C LEU A 22 -13.63 7.29 -2.17
N HIS A 23 -13.74 7.69 -3.43
CA HIS A 23 -12.73 7.39 -4.45
C HIS A 23 -12.01 8.65 -4.91
N ILE A 24 -10.69 8.60 -4.93
CA ILE A 24 -9.80 9.70 -5.31
C ILE A 24 -8.87 9.18 -6.41
N GLY A 25 -9.10 9.60 -7.65
CA GLY A 25 -8.24 9.26 -8.79
C GLY A 25 -7.28 10.40 -9.13
N GLU A 26 -6.04 10.04 -9.51
CA GLU A 26 -5.02 10.92 -10.11
C GLU A 26 -4.89 12.30 -9.44
N VAL A 27 -4.85 12.34 -8.11
CA VAL A 27 -4.55 13.57 -7.37
C VAL A 27 -3.06 13.64 -7.14
N TRP A 28 -2.40 14.55 -7.84
CA TRP A 28 -1.03 14.95 -7.60
C TRP A 28 -1.07 16.14 -6.64
N SER A 29 -0.18 16.18 -5.64
CA SER A 29 -0.14 17.25 -4.65
C SER A 29 1.08 18.14 -4.92
N TYR A 30 0.93 19.15 -5.75
CA TYR A 30 1.82 20.30 -5.74
C TYR A 30 1.22 21.36 -4.81
N PRO A 31 2.08 22.09 -4.08
CA PRO A 31 1.64 23.25 -3.34
C PRO A 31 1.14 24.30 -4.34
N LEU A 32 -0.16 24.33 -4.59
CA LEU A 32 -0.79 25.46 -5.27
C LEU A 32 -0.72 26.65 -4.32
N LEU A 33 0.31 27.48 -4.51
CA LEU A 33 0.65 28.65 -3.71
C LEU A 33 -0.41 29.78 -3.76
N ASP A 34 -1.44 29.66 -4.61
CA ASP A 34 -2.35 30.75 -4.96
C ASP A 34 -3.79 30.58 -4.43
N LEU A 35 -4.07 29.56 -3.62
CA LEU A 35 -5.38 29.43 -2.97
C LEU A 35 -5.21 29.67 -1.46
N ASP A 36 -5.77 30.77 -0.96
CA ASP A 36 -5.91 31.13 0.47
C ASP A 36 -6.86 30.16 1.21
N LEU A 37 -6.77 28.86 0.94
CA LEU A 37 -7.54 27.83 1.61
C LEU A 37 -6.73 27.28 2.78
N THR A 38 -7.00 27.80 3.96
CA THR A 38 -6.52 27.17 5.19
C THR A 38 -7.19 25.80 5.34
N PRO A 39 -6.42 24.69 5.49
CA PRO A 39 -7.01 23.40 5.78
C PRO A 39 -7.80 23.48 7.11
N PRO A 40 -8.87 22.68 7.26
CA PRO A 40 -9.60 22.64 8.52
C PRO A 40 -8.64 22.30 9.68
N LEU A 41 -8.76 23.05 10.78
CA LEU A 41 -7.91 22.90 11.97
C LEU A 41 -8.12 21.54 12.69
N GLN A 42 -9.27 20.92 12.46
CA GLN A 42 -9.65 19.64 13.04
C GLN A 42 -9.78 18.58 11.96
N LYS A 43 -9.60 17.32 12.34
CA LYS A 43 -9.86 16.19 11.46
C LYS A 43 -11.33 16.19 11.03
N VAL A 44 -11.58 15.84 9.78
CA VAL A 44 -12.92 15.71 9.24
C VAL A 44 -13.53 14.39 9.73
N HIS A 45 -14.62 14.49 10.47
CA HIS A 45 -15.31 13.34 11.05
C HIS A 45 -16.16 12.60 10.00
N MET A 46 -15.85 11.33 9.74
CA MET A 46 -16.48 10.55 8.66
C MET A 46 -17.14 9.26 9.19
N PRO A 47 -18.22 9.36 9.99
CA PRO A 47 -18.74 8.25 10.80
C PRO A 47 -19.33 7.09 10.00
N TYR A 48 -19.73 7.34 8.75
CA TYR A 48 -20.33 6.32 7.88
C TYR A 48 -19.36 5.80 6.81
N LEU A 49 -18.12 6.29 6.77
CA LEU A 49 -17.18 5.97 5.70
C LEU A 49 -16.64 4.55 5.85
N ARG A 50 -17.03 3.69 4.92
CA ARG A 50 -16.69 2.26 4.87
C ARG A 50 -15.51 1.99 3.93
N SER A 51 -15.36 2.79 2.88
CA SER A 51 -14.32 2.55 1.88
C SER A 51 -13.64 3.85 1.44
N ILE A 52 -12.32 3.82 1.41
CA ILE A 52 -11.47 4.85 0.81
C ILE A 52 -10.60 4.16 -0.23
N SER A 53 -10.57 4.69 -1.44
CA SER A 53 -9.72 4.19 -2.51
C SER A 53 -9.01 5.35 -3.19
N THR A 54 -7.68 5.33 -3.17
CA THR A 54 -6.84 6.25 -3.94
C THR A 54 -6.21 5.48 -5.09
N CYS A 55 -6.14 6.09 -6.27
CA CYS A 55 -5.52 5.52 -7.46
C CYS A 55 -4.57 6.54 -8.06
N CYS A 56 -3.33 6.13 -8.37
CA CYS A 56 -2.31 6.99 -8.97
C CYS A 56 -2.04 8.28 -8.18
N THR A 57 -2.28 8.23 -6.86
CA THR A 57 -2.00 9.31 -5.90
C THR A 57 -0.69 8.98 -5.19
N THR A 58 0.18 9.96 -4.94
CA THR A 58 1.44 9.69 -4.22
C THR A 58 1.16 9.11 -2.83
N LEU A 59 2.05 8.25 -2.32
CA LEU A 59 1.88 7.66 -0.99
C LEU A 59 1.82 8.74 0.11
N GLN A 60 2.61 9.82 -0.05
CA GLN A 60 2.57 11.01 0.79
C GLN A 60 1.19 11.70 0.75
N ALA A 61 0.61 11.94 -0.42
CA ALA A 61 -0.71 12.58 -0.51
C ALA A 61 -1.80 11.70 0.10
N ALA A 62 -1.77 10.38 -0.14
CA ALA A 62 -2.68 9.44 0.50
C ALA A 62 -2.53 9.47 2.03
N SER A 63 -1.29 9.51 2.53
CA SER A 63 -1.02 9.66 3.96
C SER A 63 -1.61 10.95 4.53
N HIS A 64 -1.43 12.09 3.85
CA HIS A 64 -2.02 13.37 4.27
C HIS A 64 -3.54 13.31 4.32
N ILE A 65 -4.20 12.77 3.30
CA ILE A 65 -5.65 12.56 3.28
C ILE A 65 -6.07 11.76 4.51
N LEU A 66 -5.47 10.58 4.73
CA LEU A 66 -5.81 9.73 5.87
C LEU A 66 -5.55 10.41 7.23
N SER A 67 -4.51 11.23 7.32
CA SER A 67 -4.17 11.96 8.55
C SER A 67 -5.20 13.02 8.92
N SER A 68 -5.89 13.58 7.91
CA SER A 68 -6.90 14.61 8.04
C SER A 68 -8.32 14.07 8.28
N LEU A 69 -8.52 12.75 8.24
CA LEU A 69 -9.82 12.12 8.48
C LEU A 69 -9.87 11.42 9.84
N GLU A 70 -11.04 11.42 10.46
CA GLU A 70 -11.37 10.54 11.56
C GLU A 70 -12.26 9.41 11.03
N LEU A 71 -11.72 8.19 11.08
CA LEU A 71 -12.27 7.02 10.38
C LEU A 71 -12.86 5.99 11.36
N PRO A 72 -13.99 5.34 11.01
CA PRO A 72 -14.51 4.20 11.74
C PRO A 72 -13.54 3.01 11.79
N SER A 73 -13.67 2.17 12.82
CA SER A 73 -12.82 0.97 12.99
C SER A 73 -12.97 -0.06 11.86
N LYS A 74 -14.12 -0.07 11.17
CA LYS A 74 -14.45 -0.99 10.06
C LYS A 74 -14.30 -0.35 8.67
N THR A 75 -13.41 0.63 8.53
CA THR A 75 -13.10 1.22 7.23
C THR A 75 -12.11 0.34 6.46
N ARG A 76 -12.28 0.28 5.14
CA ARG A 76 -11.34 -0.33 4.19
C ARG A 76 -10.59 0.74 3.42
N ILE A 77 -9.27 0.64 3.37
CA ILE A 77 -8.40 1.63 2.71
C ILE A 77 -7.67 0.93 1.55
N ARG A 78 -7.75 1.48 0.35
CA ARG A 78 -6.94 1.07 -0.81
C ARG A 78 -6.06 2.24 -1.24
N ILE A 79 -4.77 2.02 -1.34
CA ILE A 79 -3.80 2.93 -1.95
C ILE A 79 -3.19 2.19 -3.13
N HIS A 80 -3.65 2.50 -4.34
CA HIS A 80 -3.30 1.76 -5.53
C HIS A 80 -2.33 2.51 -6.43
N ASN A 81 -1.30 1.80 -6.87
CA ASN A 81 -0.29 2.30 -7.78
C ASN A 81 0.27 3.66 -7.32
N ALA A 82 0.62 3.77 -6.04
CA ALA A 82 1.09 5.00 -5.44
C ALA A 82 2.55 5.26 -5.82
N PRO A 83 2.87 6.27 -6.64
CA PRO A 83 4.25 6.62 -6.90
C PRO A 83 4.91 7.16 -5.63
N VAL A 84 6.17 6.80 -5.43
CA VAL A 84 7.04 7.31 -4.37
C VAL A 84 8.27 7.92 -5.01
N SER A 85 8.36 9.24 -4.92
CA SER A 85 9.37 10.06 -5.58
C SER A 85 10.76 9.79 -5.01
N ALA A 86 11.75 9.77 -5.90
CA ALA A 86 13.18 9.63 -5.60
C ALA A 86 13.71 10.62 -4.53
N HIS A 87 13.04 11.76 -4.38
CA HIS A 87 13.44 12.85 -3.48
C HIS A 87 12.83 12.75 -2.08
N THR A 88 11.98 11.75 -1.84
CA THR A 88 11.28 11.56 -0.56
C THR A 88 11.96 10.49 0.28
N THR A 89 11.90 10.66 1.60
CA THR A 89 12.41 9.71 2.59
C THR A 89 11.32 8.74 3.02
N ALA A 90 11.67 7.73 3.82
CA ALA A 90 10.68 6.87 4.47
C ALA A 90 9.71 7.67 5.36
N ASP A 91 10.20 8.69 6.07
CA ASP A 91 9.40 9.54 6.96
C ASP A 91 8.37 10.37 6.20
N ASP A 92 8.75 10.92 5.04
CA ASP A 92 7.83 11.69 4.17
C ASP A 92 6.66 10.83 3.65
N ASN A 93 6.87 9.52 3.55
CA ASN A 93 5.90 8.55 3.06
C ASN A 93 5.24 7.74 4.18
N ARG A 94 5.51 8.07 5.45
CA ARG A 94 4.94 7.37 6.60
C ARG A 94 3.44 7.57 6.63
N LEU A 95 2.68 6.50 6.85
CA LEU A 95 1.23 6.56 7.05
C LEU A 95 0.89 7.21 8.41
N PRO A 96 -0.30 7.79 8.58
CA PRO A 96 -0.77 8.13 9.92
C PRO A 96 -0.97 6.86 10.76
N SER A 97 -1.06 7.02 12.07
CA SER A 97 -1.44 5.91 12.94
C SER A 97 -2.83 5.39 12.58
N LEU A 98 -2.91 4.10 12.28
CA LEU A 98 -4.13 3.34 12.01
C LEU A 98 -4.55 2.54 13.25
N ALA A 99 -4.29 3.08 14.44
CA ALA A 99 -4.64 2.43 15.70
C ALA A 99 -6.15 2.10 15.82
N PHE A 100 -7.02 2.78 15.07
CA PHE A 100 -8.46 2.46 15.01
C PHE A 100 -8.74 1.09 14.35
N MET A 101 -7.78 0.53 13.60
CA MET A 101 -7.86 -0.77 12.94
C MET A 101 -7.34 -1.93 13.82
N GLN A 102 -7.52 -1.89 15.15
CA GLN A 102 -7.17 -3.03 16.03
C GLN A 102 -7.75 -4.40 15.61
N PRO A 103 -8.90 -4.51 14.90
CA PRO A 103 -9.43 -5.80 14.47
C PRO A 103 -8.63 -6.52 13.37
N LEU A 104 -7.54 -5.93 12.84
CA LEU A 104 -6.69 -6.58 11.84
C LEU A 104 -6.00 -7.80 12.45
N THR A 105 -6.13 -8.95 11.81
CA THR A 105 -5.57 -10.23 12.28
C THR A 105 -4.63 -10.87 11.28
N ARG A 106 -4.68 -10.44 10.02
CA ARG A 106 -3.82 -10.94 8.94
C ARG A 106 -3.00 -9.80 8.36
N LEU A 107 -1.73 -10.06 8.08
CA LEU A 107 -0.84 -9.19 7.33
C LEU A 107 -0.13 -9.99 6.23
N GLU A 108 -0.10 -9.48 5.02
CA GLU A 108 0.71 -9.97 3.91
C GLU A 108 1.58 -8.81 3.42
N LEU A 109 2.88 -9.08 3.26
CA LEU A 109 3.86 -8.05 2.93
C LEU A 109 4.85 -8.57 1.89
N ALA A 110 4.91 -7.90 0.74
CA ALA A 110 5.93 -8.14 -0.27
C ALA A 110 6.64 -6.84 -0.59
N ALA A 111 7.97 -6.79 -0.45
CA ALA A 111 8.75 -5.61 -0.80
C ALA A 111 10.03 -6.01 -1.51
N ASN A 112 10.21 -5.54 -2.74
CA ASN A 112 11.47 -5.68 -3.48
C ASN A 112 12.21 -4.32 -3.54
N SER A 113 13.12 -4.11 -4.49
CA SER A 113 13.82 -2.82 -4.64
C SER A 113 12.95 -1.71 -5.23
N THR A 114 11.85 -2.03 -5.91
CA THR A 114 11.04 -1.05 -6.65
C THR A 114 9.61 -0.97 -6.17
N THR A 115 9.09 -1.98 -5.50
CA THR A 115 7.65 -2.14 -5.29
C THR A 115 7.40 -2.63 -3.87
N LEU A 116 6.40 -2.04 -3.26
CA LEU A 116 5.83 -2.44 -1.99
C LEU A 116 4.39 -2.88 -2.22
N TYR A 117 4.07 -4.05 -1.70
CA TYR A 117 2.73 -4.55 -1.52
C TYR A 117 2.49 -4.85 -0.05
N LEU A 118 1.41 -4.30 0.49
CA LEU A 118 0.99 -4.56 1.86
C LEU A 118 -0.51 -4.77 1.89
N VAL A 119 -0.91 -5.83 2.58
CA VAL A 119 -2.32 -6.16 2.81
C VAL A 119 -2.50 -6.49 4.26
N ALA A 120 -3.32 -5.74 4.98
CA ALA A 120 -3.77 -6.16 6.29
C ALA A 120 -5.30 -6.25 6.32
N GLU A 121 -5.82 -7.34 6.87
CA GLU A 121 -7.25 -7.65 6.87
C GLU A 121 -7.73 -8.10 8.25
N GLY A 122 -8.99 -7.81 8.56
CA GLY A 122 -9.68 -8.17 9.80
C GLY A 122 -11.19 -8.26 9.60
N ASP A 123 -11.95 -8.36 10.68
CA ASP A 123 -13.42 -8.39 10.62
C ASP A 123 -13.99 -7.04 10.13
N GLY A 124 -14.22 -6.92 8.83
CA GLY A 124 -14.79 -5.75 8.17
C GLY A 124 -13.81 -4.59 7.91
N ALA A 125 -12.61 -4.62 8.49
CA ALA A 125 -11.57 -3.62 8.29
C ALA A 125 -10.46 -4.14 7.36
N GLY A 126 -9.80 -3.24 6.63
CA GLY A 126 -8.67 -3.64 5.81
C GLY A 126 -7.85 -2.48 5.26
N ILE A 127 -6.59 -2.75 4.94
CA ILE A 127 -5.70 -1.82 4.25
C ILE A 127 -4.94 -2.57 3.16
N TRP A 128 -4.98 -2.02 1.95
CA TRP A 128 -4.26 -2.52 0.78
C TRP A 128 -3.40 -1.39 0.21
N ILE A 129 -2.10 -1.61 0.12
CA ILE A 129 -1.14 -0.67 -0.44
C ILE A 129 -0.39 -1.36 -1.55
N GLN A 130 -0.37 -0.71 -2.71
CA GLN A 130 0.55 -0.97 -3.79
C GLN A 130 1.28 0.34 -4.10
N ALA A 131 2.57 0.39 -3.81
CA ALA A 131 3.39 1.56 -4.03
C ALA A 131 4.63 1.23 -4.84
N LYS A 132 5.10 2.19 -5.65
CA LYS A 132 6.24 2.03 -6.55
C LYS A 132 7.28 3.12 -6.27
N TRP A 133 8.50 2.69 -5.97
CA TRP A 133 9.66 3.52 -5.76
C TRP A 133 10.30 3.89 -7.09
N GLU A 134 10.49 5.20 -7.30
CA GLU A 134 11.03 5.74 -8.56
C GLU A 134 12.51 6.17 -8.44
N GLY A 135 13.10 6.13 -7.24
CA GLY A 135 14.45 6.65 -7.00
C GLY A 135 15.61 5.67 -7.18
N GLY A 136 15.39 4.50 -7.76
CA GLY A 136 16.46 3.53 -8.01
C GLY A 136 16.95 2.82 -6.74
N SER A 137 18.25 2.53 -6.65
CA SER A 137 18.84 1.82 -5.51
C SER A 137 19.70 2.76 -4.66
N PRO A 138 19.59 2.74 -3.31
CA PRO A 138 18.76 1.84 -2.50
C PRO A 138 17.28 2.27 -2.47
N SER A 139 16.39 1.32 -2.16
CA SER A 139 14.96 1.60 -1.98
C SER A 139 14.66 2.15 -0.58
N VAL A 140 13.57 2.92 -0.45
CA VAL A 140 13.10 3.44 0.85
C VAL A 140 12.36 2.39 1.69
N TRP A 141 11.98 1.26 1.09
CA TRP A 141 11.10 0.29 1.72
C TRP A 141 11.65 -0.31 3.01
N PRO A 142 12.94 -0.67 3.15
CA PRO A 142 13.43 -1.18 4.42
C PRO A 142 13.30 -0.17 5.57
N ALA A 143 13.53 1.11 5.31
CA ALA A 143 13.36 2.16 6.31
C ALA A 143 11.87 2.38 6.62
N TRP A 144 11.01 2.41 5.60
CA TRP A 144 9.56 2.54 5.76
C TRP A 144 8.96 1.36 6.55
N LEU A 145 9.38 0.12 6.27
CA LEU A 145 8.93 -1.08 6.97
C LEU A 145 9.28 -1.09 8.46
N ARG A 146 10.42 -0.49 8.85
CA ARG A 146 10.78 -0.34 10.27
C ARG A 146 9.81 0.56 11.04
N GLN A 147 9.07 1.43 10.35
CA GLN A 147 8.06 2.33 10.93
C GLN A 147 6.67 1.69 10.97
N LEU A 148 6.48 0.52 10.36
CA LEU A 148 5.20 -0.16 10.31
C LEU A 148 4.56 -0.38 11.70
N PRO A 149 5.31 -0.72 12.77
CA PRO A 149 4.73 -0.86 14.11
C PRO A 149 4.09 0.41 14.68
N GLU A 150 4.49 1.59 14.22
CA GLU A 150 3.91 2.88 14.65
C GLU A 150 2.60 3.19 13.91
N THR A 151 2.41 2.59 12.74
CA THR A 151 1.31 2.92 11.81
C THR A 151 0.22 1.85 11.80
N VAL A 152 0.59 0.57 11.79
CA VAL A 152 -0.35 -0.55 11.77
C VAL A 152 -0.32 -1.27 13.13
N PRO A 153 -1.47 -1.63 13.72
CA PRO A 153 -1.51 -2.32 15.01
C PRO A 153 -1.04 -3.78 14.88
N LEU A 154 0.28 -4.00 14.87
CA LEU A 154 0.87 -5.32 14.64
C LEU A 154 0.59 -6.32 15.79
N ALA A 155 0.24 -5.82 16.97
CA ALA A 155 0.03 -6.66 18.14
C ALA A 155 -1.14 -7.65 18.00
N SER A 156 -2.15 -7.32 17.20
CA SER A 156 -3.33 -8.16 16.93
C SER A 156 -3.14 -9.15 15.78
N ILE A 157 -2.02 -9.05 15.04
CA ILE A 157 -1.74 -9.91 13.88
C ILE A 157 -1.41 -11.32 14.36
N SER A 158 -2.24 -12.29 13.93
CA SER A 158 -2.08 -13.72 14.19
C SER A 158 -1.53 -14.47 12.97
N THR A 159 -1.74 -13.94 11.76
CA THR A 159 -1.24 -14.50 10.50
C THR A 159 -0.38 -13.48 9.78
N PHE A 160 0.89 -13.82 9.52
CA PHE A 160 1.80 -12.94 8.79
C PHE A 160 2.47 -13.68 7.64
N HIS A 161 2.28 -13.21 6.42
CA HIS A 161 2.99 -13.69 5.24
C HIS A 161 3.95 -12.62 4.73
N VAL A 162 5.18 -12.99 4.39
CA VAL A 162 6.23 -12.04 4.11
C VAL A 162 7.15 -12.48 2.98
N SER A 163 7.51 -11.54 2.12
CA SER A 163 8.50 -11.71 1.05
C SER A 163 9.31 -10.42 0.89
N LEU A 164 10.60 -10.44 1.19
CA LEU A 164 11.41 -9.22 1.28
C LEU A 164 12.68 -9.34 0.45
N ALA A 165 13.12 -8.23 -0.14
CA ALA A 165 14.49 -8.09 -0.63
C ALA A 165 15.47 -7.89 0.54
N ASP A 166 15.10 -7.07 1.54
CA ASP A 166 15.89 -6.87 2.76
C ASP A 166 15.23 -7.58 3.95
N TRP A 167 15.71 -8.78 4.27
CA TRP A 167 15.21 -9.57 5.39
C TRP A 167 15.66 -9.06 6.77
N SER A 168 16.57 -8.08 6.85
CA SER A 168 17.05 -7.54 8.12
C SER A 168 15.97 -6.84 8.95
N VAL A 169 14.85 -6.45 8.32
CA VAL A 169 13.70 -5.81 9.00
C VAL A 169 12.81 -6.81 9.75
N LEU A 170 12.86 -8.10 9.38
CA LEU A 170 11.95 -9.12 9.89
C LEU A 170 12.01 -9.27 11.42
N PRO A 171 13.19 -9.33 12.08
CA PRO A 171 13.26 -9.46 13.54
C PRO A 171 12.54 -8.32 14.28
N GLY A 172 12.62 -7.09 13.76
CA GLY A 172 11.93 -5.93 14.33
C GLY A 172 10.42 -6.07 14.20
N LEU A 173 9.92 -6.46 13.02
CA LEU A 173 8.48 -6.68 12.79
C LEU A 173 7.90 -7.77 13.69
N LEU A 174 8.55 -8.93 13.77
CA LEU A 174 8.07 -10.05 14.60
C LEU A 174 8.05 -9.71 16.09
N SER A 175 8.95 -8.83 16.56
CA SER A 175 8.95 -8.38 17.95
C SER A 175 7.68 -7.61 18.35
N CYS A 176 6.97 -7.05 17.37
CA CYS A 176 5.71 -6.33 17.55
C CYS A 176 4.47 -7.20 17.33
N MET A 177 4.63 -8.51 17.08
CA MET A 177 3.54 -9.47 16.82
C MET A 177 3.53 -10.61 17.87
N PRO A 178 3.28 -10.32 19.16
CA PRO A 178 3.26 -11.35 20.20
C PRO A 178 2.16 -12.41 20.00
N GLY A 179 1.06 -12.05 19.31
CA GLY A 179 -0.06 -12.93 19.01
C GLY A 179 0.11 -13.81 17.77
N LEU A 180 1.27 -13.74 17.10
CA LEU A 180 1.50 -14.45 15.85
C LEU A 180 1.44 -15.97 16.05
N SER A 181 0.54 -16.64 15.32
CA SER A 181 0.37 -18.09 15.31
C SER A 181 0.78 -18.73 14.00
N THR A 182 0.68 -18.00 12.89
CA THR A 182 1.02 -18.45 11.54
C THR A 182 2.00 -17.50 10.89
N LEU A 183 3.18 -18.01 10.50
CA LEU A 183 4.19 -17.28 9.76
C LEU A 183 4.45 -17.97 8.42
N GLY A 184 4.30 -17.24 7.32
CA GLY A 184 4.68 -17.68 5.98
C GLY A 184 5.80 -16.80 5.43
N ALA A 185 6.89 -17.40 4.97
CA ALA A 185 8.01 -16.70 4.36
C ALA A 185 8.25 -17.21 2.94
N MET A 186 8.38 -16.29 1.98
CA MET A 186 8.60 -16.60 0.57
C MET A 186 9.79 -15.81 0.01
N THR A 187 10.67 -16.46 -0.73
CA THR A 187 11.70 -15.79 -1.52
C THR A 187 11.08 -15.14 -2.76
N LEU A 188 11.41 -13.88 -3.04
CA LEU A 188 11.05 -13.26 -4.31
C LEU A 188 11.72 -14.00 -5.48
N PRO A 189 11.07 -14.08 -6.65
CA PRO A 189 11.67 -14.61 -7.87
C PRO A 189 12.67 -13.59 -8.44
N ASP A 190 13.75 -13.35 -7.70
CA ASP A 190 14.79 -12.41 -8.12
C ASP A 190 15.70 -13.17 -9.07
N GLY A 191 15.73 -12.76 -10.35
CA GLY A 191 16.48 -13.44 -11.43
C GLY A 191 18.01 -13.45 -11.24
N THR A 192 18.51 -12.89 -10.15
CA THR A 192 19.90 -12.98 -9.75
C THR A 192 20.03 -14.18 -8.83
N GLY A 193 20.68 -15.26 -9.29
CA GLY A 193 20.88 -16.52 -8.55
C GLY A 193 21.76 -16.41 -7.30
N SER A 194 21.60 -15.36 -6.49
CA SER A 194 22.19 -15.24 -5.16
C SER A 194 21.59 -16.29 -4.22
N THR A 195 22.44 -16.89 -3.41
CA THR A 195 22.10 -17.96 -2.48
C THR A 195 21.03 -17.51 -1.47
N HIS A 196 20.07 -18.39 -1.17
CA HIS A 196 18.86 -18.14 -0.36
C HIS A 196 19.11 -17.98 1.14
N ASP A 197 20.37 -17.78 1.52
CA ASP A 197 20.85 -17.64 2.88
C ASP A 197 20.24 -16.47 3.68
N PRO A 198 19.86 -15.31 3.10
CA PRO A 198 19.42 -14.18 3.93
C PRO A 198 18.04 -14.42 4.56
N MET A 199 17.11 -15.08 3.87
CA MET A 199 15.76 -15.35 4.41
C MET A 199 15.83 -16.30 5.59
N ILE A 200 16.45 -17.47 5.42
CA ILE A 200 16.54 -18.49 6.45
C ILE A 200 17.34 -17.97 7.65
N SER A 201 18.45 -17.27 7.41
CA SER A 201 19.25 -16.65 8.47
C SER A 201 18.46 -15.58 9.24
N ALA A 202 17.66 -14.77 8.56
CA ALA A 202 16.82 -13.76 9.19
C ALA A 202 15.66 -14.39 9.99
N LEU A 203 15.01 -15.43 9.46
CA LEU A 203 14.02 -16.21 10.21
C LEU A 203 14.64 -16.82 11.46
N GLN A 204 15.83 -17.40 11.32
CA GLN A 204 16.56 -17.98 12.45
C GLN A 204 16.84 -16.93 13.51
N SER A 205 17.40 -15.78 13.11
CA SER A 205 17.64 -14.65 14.01
C SER A 205 16.33 -14.18 14.65
N ALA A 206 15.26 -14.02 13.89
CA ALA A 206 13.99 -13.49 14.37
C ALA A 206 13.29 -14.44 15.36
N LEU A 207 13.39 -15.76 15.17
CA LEU A 207 12.74 -16.76 16.01
C LEU A 207 13.61 -17.20 17.20
N GLN A 208 14.94 -17.20 17.06
CA GLN A 208 15.86 -17.63 18.13
C GLN A 208 16.32 -16.50 19.05
N THR A 209 16.29 -15.24 18.60
CA THR A 209 16.73 -14.13 19.46
C THR A 209 15.74 -13.99 20.61
N ALA A 210 16.16 -14.38 21.81
CA ALA A 210 15.42 -14.13 23.03
C ALA A 210 15.10 -12.64 23.12
N GLY A 211 13.89 -12.29 23.55
CA GLY A 211 13.52 -10.90 23.77
C GLY A 211 14.46 -10.20 24.78
N PRO A 212 14.23 -8.92 25.07
CA PRO A 212 14.95 -8.24 26.15
C PRO A 212 14.87 -8.99 27.50
N CYS A 213 13.84 -9.83 27.66
CA CYS A 213 13.85 -10.89 28.66
C CYS A 213 14.45 -12.18 28.04
N PRO A 214 15.59 -12.68 28.56
CA PRO A 214 16.28 -13.86 28.01
C PRO A 214 15.46 -15.17 28.06
N GLN A 215 14.22 -15.14 28.56
CA GLN A 215 13.37 -16.31 28.77
C GLN A 215 12.06 -16.32 27.96
N SER A 216 11.75 -15.26 27.20
CA SER A 216 10.50 -15.22 26.42
C SER A 216 10.80 -15.34 24.92
N PRO A 217 10.36 -16.42 24.26
CA PRO A 217 10.52 -16.55 22.83
C PRO A 217 9.69 -15.48 22.12
N ARG A 218 10.22 -14.99 21.00
CA ARG A 218 9.47 -14.11 20.09
C ARG A 218 8.34 -14.93 19.46
N CYS A 219 7.14 -14.34 19.40
CA CYS A 219 5.92 -15.01 18.93
C CYS A 219 5.60 -16.30 19.72
N PRO A 220 5.26 -16.20 21.01
CA PRO A 220 4.95 -17.36 21.85
C PRO A 220 3.73 -18.15 21.38
N GLY A 221 2.93 -17.67 20.43
CA GLY A 221 1.81 -18.39 19.83
C GLY A 221 2.14 -19.17 18.56
N LEU A 222 3.38 -19.09 18.05
CA LEU A 222 3.70 -19.62 16.71
C LEU A 222 3.53 -21.15 16.66
N SER A 223 2.56 -21.60 15.87
CA SER A 223 2.21 -23.02 15.68
C SER A 223 2.44 -23.47 14.23
N THR A 224 2.33 -22.55 13.27
CA THR A 224 2.46 -22.84 11.84
C THR A 224 3.59 -22.02 11.23
N LEU A 225 4.55 -22.70 10.61
CA LEU A 225 5.61 -22.09 9.82
C LEU A 225 5.56 -22.62 8.38
N SER A 226 5.49 -21.72 7.40
CA SER A 226 5.54 -22.05 5.99
C SER A 226 6.74 -21.36 5.34
N ILE A 227 7.52 -22.12 4.58
CA ILE A 227 8.74 -21.64 3.90
C ILE A 227 8.64 -22.00 2.44
N GLN A 228 8.72 -20.99 1.58
CA GLN A 228 8.71 -21.14 0.14
C GLN A 228 9.97 -20.55 -0.48
N CYS A 229 10.75 -21.39 -1.15
CA CYS A 229 12.00 -21.00 -1.78
C CYS A 229 11.98 -21.40 -3.27
N SER A 230 12.50 -20.54 -4.15
CA SER A 230 12.66 -20.90 -5.56
C SER A 230 13.81 -21.89 -5.82
N THR A 231 14.71 -22.10 -4.85
CA THR A 231 15.76 -23.12 -4.89
C THR A 231 15.80 -23.92 -3.58
N THR A 232 16.50 -25.04 -3.60
CA THR A 232 16.64 -25.94 -2.44
C THR A 232 17.53 -25.28 -1.35
N PRO A 233 16.99 -24.92 -0.18
CA PRO A 233 17.80 -24.42 0.93
C PRO A 233 18.62 -25.54 1.59
N ASP A 234 19.66 -25.18 2.34
CA ASP A 234 20.32 -26.13 3.23
C ASP A 234 19.34 -26.61 4.30
N VAL A 235 19.06 -27.92 4.31
CA VAL A 235 18.18 -28.58 5.27
C VAL A 235 18.65 -28.33 6.70
N GLY A 236 19.96 -28.26 6.96
CA GLY A 236 20.51 -27.96 8.28
C GLY A 236 20.06 -26.59 8.81
N CYS A 237 20.03 -25.59 7.94
CA CYS A 237 19.55 -24.24 8.26
C CYS A 237 18.04 -24.24 8.54
N VAL A 238 17.24 -24.98 7.76
CA VAL A 238 15.79 -25.11 8.02
C VAL A 238 15.51 -25.83 9.33
N VAL A 239 16.25 -26.90 9.64
CA VAL A 239 16.15 -27.61 10.92
C VAL A 239 16.54 -26.71 12.08
N ALA A 240 17.49 -25.78 11.88
CA ALA A 240 17.86 -24.81 12.90
C ALA A 240 16.74 -23.81 13.22
N LEU A 241 15.77 -23.59 12.32
CA LEU A 241 14.59 -22.76 12.61
C LEU A 241 13.67 -23.38 13.67
N MET A 242 13.77 -24.69 13.90
CA MET A 242 12.93 -25.36 14.89
C MET A 242 13.29 -24.84 16.28
N PRO A 243 12.28 -24.50 17.13
CA PRO A 243 12.52 -24.07 18.50
C PRO A 243 13.40 -25.10 19.23
N ARG A 244 14.43 -24.61 19.95
CA ARG A 244 15.29 -25.48 20.76
C ARG A 244 14.62 -25.93 22.06
N ASP A 245 13.65 -25.15 22.52
CA ASP A 245 12.87 -25.41 23.72
C ASP A 245 11.63 -26.27 23.41
N ALA A 246 10.91 -26.74 24.42
CA ALA A 246 9.75 -27.66 24.36
C ALA A 246 8.54 -27.19 23.52
N ARG A 247 8.69 -26.16 22.69
CA ARG A 247 7.71 -25.65 21.74
C ARG A 247 7.78 -26.47 20.45
N ARG A 248 6.88 -27.43 20.35
CA ARG A 248 6.63 -28.18 19.13
C ARG A 248 5.84 -27.30 18.16
N LEU A 249 6.31 -27.15 16.92
CA LEU A 249 5.48 -26.58 15.86
C LEU A 249 4.38 -27.59 15.52
N SER A 250 3.14 -27.12 15.39
CA SER A 250 2.05 -27.98 14.96
C SER A 250 2.15 -28.29 13.47
N ARG A 251 2.52 -27.31 12.66
CA ARG A 251 2.57 -27.48 11.20
C ARG A 251 3.78 -26.81 10.57
N LEU A 252 4.50 -27.54 9.74
CA LEU A 252 5.60 -27.05 8.91
C LEU A 252 5.29 -27.32 7.44
N VAL A 253 5.24 -26.28 6.63
CA VAL A 253 5.04 -26.39 5.17
C VAL A 253 6.32 -26.00 4.46
N LEU A 254 6.84 -26.88 3.62
CA LEU A 254 8.07 -26.69 2.86
C LEU A 254 7.77 -26.75 1.36
N ASP A 255 7.96 -25.63 0.67
CA ASP A 255 7.76 -25.52 -0.78
C ASP A 255 9.04 -25.07 -1.48
N PHE A 256 9.83 -26.02 -1.97
CA PHE A 256 11.02 -25.75 -2.77
C PHE A 256 11.39 -26.95 -3.65
N PRO A 257 12.16 -26.75 -4.74
CA PRO A 257 12.57 -27.83 -5.61
C PRO A 257 13.32 -28.94 -4.86
N GLY A 258 12.95 -30.20 -5.12
CA GLY A 258 13.61 -31.36 -4.51
C GLY A 258 13.34 -31.55 -3.02
N ALA A 259 12.33 -30.87 -2.45
CA ALA A 259 11.94 -31.08 -1.07
C ALA A 259 11.49 -32.53 -0.86
N SER A 260 12.22 -33.26 -0.02
CA SER A 260 11.90 -34.61 0.43
C SER A 260 11.99 -34.64 1.95
N LEU A 261 11.17 -35.47 2.60
CA LEU A 261 11.03 -35.53 4.06
C LEU A 261 12.36 -35.83 4.75
N PRO A 262 12.97 -34.85 5.42
CA PRO A 262 14.23 -35.10 6.11
C PRO A 262 13.93 -35.75 7.46
N GLU A 263 14.59 -36.86 7.77
CA GLU A 263 14.59 -37.47 9.12
C GLU A 263 14.75 -36.46 10.28
N PRO A 264 15.54 -35.36 10.19
CA PRO A 264 15.74 -34.44 11.32
C PRO A 264 14.52 -33.64 11.81
N PHE A 265 13.38 -33.70 11.12
CA PHE A 265 12.14 -33.06 11.59
C PHE A 265 11.25 -33.98 12.45
N LEU A 266 11.50 -35.29 12.44
CA LEU A 266 10.74 -36.26 13.20
C LEU A 266 10.82 -35.92 14.71
N GLY A 267 9.65 -35.78 15.34
CA GLY A 267 9.52 -35.45 16.77
C GLY A 267 9.59 -33.95 17.11
N LYS A 268 9.94 -33.07 16.16
CA LYS A 268 9.97 -31.60 16.36
C LYS A 268 8.72 -30.87 15.84
N VAL A 269 8.02 -31.50 14.90
CA VAL A 269 6.79 -30.97 14.29
C VAL A 269 5.70 -32.03 14.39
N ASP A 270 4.42 -31.63 14.55
CA ASP A 270 3.30 -32.57 14.51
C ASP A 270 2.97 -32.98 13.06
N GLU A 271 2.89 -32.02 12.14
CA GLU A 271 2.53 -32.20 10.74
C GLU A 271 3.55 -31.52 9.80
N ILE A 272 4.02 -32.26 8.79
CA ILE A 272 4.93 -31.75 7.76
C ILE A 272 4.29 -31.93 6.40
N GLU A 273 4.19 -30.85 5.64
CA GLU A 273 3.67 -30.85 4.27
C GLU A 273 4.73 -30.37 3.27
N PHE A 274 4.71 -30.97 2.09
CA PHE A 274 5.61 -30.63 0.98
C PHE A 274 4.82 -30.12 -0.23
N GLY A 275 5.38 -29.11 -0.90
CA GLY A 275 4.82 -28.52 -2.12
C GLY A 275 3.83 -27.38 -1.84
N CYS A 276 2.93 -27.14 -2.79
CA CYS A 276 1.99 -26.02 -2.78
C CYS A 276 0.87 -26.18 -1.73
N GLY A 277 1.21 -26.39 -0.44
CA GLY A 277 0.28 -26.59 0.69
C GLY A 277 -0.63 -25.39 1.02
N GLY A 278 -0.81 -24.46 0.08
CA GLY A 278 -1.85 -23.43 0.11
C GLY A 278 -1.62 -22.26 1.08
N ILE A 279 -0.62 -22.32 1.97
CA ILE A 279 -0.42 -21.29 2.99
C ILE A 279 0.29 -20.06 2.41
N CYS A 280 1.39 -20.23 1.68
CA CYS A 280 2.16 -19.14 1.06
C CYS A 280 1.73 -18.81 -0.37
N GLY A 281 0.66 -19.42 -0.88
CA GLY A 281 0.09 -19.00 -2.15
C GLY A 281 -0.37 -17.56 -2.04
N TRP A 282 0.33 -16.64 -2.72
CA TRP A 282 -0.18 -15.32 -3.04
C TRP A 282 -1.29 -15.51 -4.06
N THR A 283 -2.42 -16.07 -3.62
CA THR A 283 -3.64 -15.96 -4.39
C THR A 283 -3.94 -14.47 -4.38
N LYS A 284 -3.77 -13.85 -5.55
CA LYS A 284 -4.34 -12.55 -5.90
C LYS A 284 -5.81 -12.62 -5.45
N ARG A 285 -6.12 -12.18 -4.23
CA ARG A 285 -7.47 -12.29 -3.66
C ARG A 285 -8.38 -11.41 -4.51
N SER A 286 -9.70 -11.55 -4.39
CA SER A 286 -10.65 -10.66 -5.07
C SER A 286 -10.34 -9.17 -4.88
N GLY A 287 -9.69 -8.78 -3.77
CA GLY A 287 -9.19 -7.41 -3.58
C GLY A 287 -7.92 -7.01 -4.32
N TRP A 288 -7.15 -7.99 -4.77
CA TRP A 288 -6.03 -7.84 -5.67
C TRP A 288 -6.45 -7.94 -7.14
N ASP A 289 -7.68 -8.35 -7.46
CA ASP A 289 -8.08 -8.65 -8.83
C ASP A 289 -8.31 -7.38 -9.66
N VAL A 290 -7.19 -6.83 -10.17
CA VAL A 290 -7.14 -5.62 -11.00
C VAL A 290 -7.46 -5.90 -12.47
N GLU A 291 -8.16 -7.00 -12.82
CA GLU A 291 -8.47 -7.30 -14.23
C GLU A 291 -9.29 -6.19 -14.92
N ASN A 292 -9.88 -5.24 -14.17
CA ASN A 292 -10.66 -4.13 -14.70
C ASN A 292 -10.31 -2.73 -14.14
N GLU A 293 -9.12 -2.48 -13.59
CA GLU A 293 -8.70 -1.17 -13.01
C GLU A 293 -9.57 -0.61 -11.86
N TYR A 294 -10.66 -1.28 -11.47
CA TYR A 294 -11.56 -0.89 -10.37
C TYR A 294 -11.90 -2.10 -9.50
N TRP A 295 -12.06 -1.87 -8.18
CA TRP A 295 -12.69 -2.86 -7.29
C TRP A 295 -14.09 -3.18 -7.80
N ARG A 296 -14.49 -4.45 -7.71
CA ARG A 296 -15.85 -4.76 -7.27
C ARG A 296 -15.84 -4.78 -5.75
N LEU A 297 -16.71 -3.99 -5.13
CA LEU A 297 -16.98 -4.18 -3.71
C LEU A 297 -17.63 -5.57 -3.56
N PRO A 298 -17.57 -6.21 -2.37
CA PRO A 298 -18.47 -7.32 -2.08
C PRO A 298 -19.90 -6.93 -2.47
N GLU A 299 -20.72 -7.86 -2.96
CA GLU A 299 -22.08 -7.55 -3.48
C GLU A 299 -22.92 -6.77 -2.44
N GLU A 300 -22.70 -7.02 -1.15
CA GLU A 300 -23.30 -6.32 -0.02
C GLU A 300 -22.87 -4.86 0.17
N ASP A 301 -21.69 -4.49 -0.35
CA ASP A 301 -21.07 -3.17 -0.24
C ASP A 301 -21.00 -2.45 -1.59
N GLU A 302 -21.24 -3.14 -2.72
CA GLU A 302 -21.45 -2.46 -4.00
C GLU A 302 -22.56 -1.43 -3.83
N PRO A 303 -22.36 -0.18 -4.28
CA PRO A 303 -23.46 0.77 -4.33
C PRO A 303 -24.54 0.09 -5.17
N ARG A 304 -25.60 -0.38 -4.50
CA ARG A 304 -26.73 -1.08 -5.15
C ARG A 304 -27.01 -0.31 -6.41
N GLU A 305 -26.90 -0.97 -7.57
CA GLU A 305 -27.22 -0.34 -8.85
C GLU A 305 -28.55 0.36 -8.63
N ALA A 306 -28.50 1.69 -8.54
CA ALA A 306 -29.68 2.49 -8.48
C ALA A 306 -30.29 2.24 -9.86
N ARG A 307 -31.24 1.29 -9.92
CA ARG A 307 -32.05 1.04 -11.11
C ARG A 307 -32.44 2.42 -11.58
N TYR A 308 -31.87 2.83 -12.71
CA TYR A 308 -31.88 4.20 -13.19
C TYR A 308 -33.33 4.69 -13.26
N THR A 309 -33.79 5.33 -12.20
CA THR A 309 -35.00 6.13 -12.21
C THR A 309 -34.73 7.55 -11.73
N THR A 310 -33.69 7.83 -10.93
CA THR A 310 -33.22 9.20 -10.66
C THR A 310 -31.74 9.27 -10.25
N ALA A 311 -30.97 10.15 -10.90
CA ALA A 311 -29.52 10.34 -10.75
C ALA A 311 -29.08 11.13 -9.48
N GLU A 312 -29.72 10.90 -8.34
CA GLU A 312 -29.62 11.84 -7.20
C GLU A 312 -28.52 11.56 -6.17
N ASN A 313 -27.83 10.40 -6.19
CA ASN A 313 -26.99 9.99 -5.04
C ASN A 313 -25.49 9.80 -5.30
N LEU A 314 -25.01 10.09 -6.51
CA LEU A 314 -23.59 9.90 -6.86
C LEU A 314 -22.98 11.25 -7.27
N VAL A 315 -22.06 11.77 -6.46
CA VAL A 315 -21.32 13.00 -6.79
C VAL A 315 -20.04 12.60 -7.51
N CYS A 316 -20.11 12.52 -8.84
CA CYS A 316 -18.92 12.48 -9.68
C CYS A 316 -18.44 13.92 -9.92
N LEU A 317 -17.33 14.29 -9.28
CA LEU A 317 -16.56 15.46 -9.69
C LEU A 317 -15.70 15.04 -10.89
N SER A 318 -16.32 14.94 -12.06
CA SER A 318 -15.65 14.63 -13.33
C SER A 318 -15.94 15.67 -14.42
N LYS A 319 -16.47 16.86 -14.07
CA LYS A 319 -16.76 17.88 -15.08
C LYS A 319 -15.46 18.47 -15.63
N PRO A 320 -15.22 18.38 -16.95
CA PRO A 320 -14.15 19.16 -17.58
C PRO A 320 -14.42 20.64 -17.34
N PHE A 321 -13.44 21.35 -16.81
CA PHE A 321 -13.50 22.79 -16.60
C PHE A 321 -13.54 23.47 -17.97
N THR A 322 -14.74 23.65 -18.52
CA THR A 322 -14.99 24.35 -19.80
C THR A 322 -15.40 25.81 -19.57
N GLY A 323 -15.17 26.32 -18.35
CA GLY A 323 -15.38 27.72 -18.00
C GLY A 323 -14.23 28.59 -18.50
N THR A 324 -14.51 29.31 -19.57
CA THR A 324 -13.69 30.32 -20.23
C THR A 324 -12.84 31.20 -19.30
N THR A 325 -11.66 31.56 -19.81
CA THR A 325 -10.65 32.54 -19.36
C THR A 325 -11.16 33.86 -18.76
N GLU A 326 -12.45 34.18 -18.85
CA GLU A 326 -13.05 35.38 -18.28
C GLU A 326 -13.27 35.29 -16.76
N ARG A 327 -13.49 34.11 -16.18
CA ARG A 327 -13.69 33.96 -14.72
C ARG A 327 -12.39 34.04 -13.91
N LEU A 328 -11.28 33.58 -14.47
CA LEU A 328 -9.95 33.76 -13.87
C LEU A 328 -9.53 35.24 -13.84
N LYS A 329 -9.92 36.02 -14.85
CA LYS A 329 -9.73 37.48 -14.87
C LYS A 329 -10.57 38.21 -13.83
N ALA A 330 -11.81 37.77 -13.59
CA ALA A 330 -12.68 38.35 -12.56
C ALA A 330 -12.22 38.05 -11.12
N ALA A 331 -11.60 36.90 -10.89
CA ALA A 331 -11.01 36.53 -9.60
C ALA A 331 -9.71 37.33 -9.30
N GLN A 332 -8.85 37.56 -10.31
CA GLN A 332 -7.67 38.42 -10.18
C GLN A 332 -8.03 39.90 -9.91
N ASP A 333 -9.18 40.37 -10.40
CA ASP A 333 -9.65 41.75 -10.21
C ASP A 333 -10.31 42.01 -8.84
N GLY A 334 -10.36 41.03 -7.93
CA GLY A 334 -10.92 41.19 -6.59
C GLY A 334 -12.42 41.51 -6.54
N ARG A 335 -13.15 41.35 -7.67
CA ARG A 335 -14.56 41.71 -7.81
C ARG A 335 -15.54 40.62 -7.42
N ASP A 336 -15.06 39.40 -7.18
CA ASP A 336 -15.90 38.29 -6.75
C ASP A 336 -15.23 37.55 -5.58
N ARG A 337 -15.57 37.93 -4.35
CA ARG A 337 -15.38 37.07 -3.16
C ARG A 337 -16.47 35.99 -3.15
N GLY A 338 -16.62 35.29 -4.27
CA GLY A 338 -17.64 34.27 -4.44
C GLY A 338 -17.37 33.13 -3.49
N HIS A 339 -18.29 32.88 -2.55
CA HIS A 339 -18.37 31.59 -1.88
C HIS A 339 -18.52 30.51 -2.95
N TRP A 340 -17.48 29.71 -3.15
CA TRP A 340 -17.55 28.49 -3.96
C TRP A 340 -18.48 27.50 -3.28
N ARG A 341 -19.79 27.62 -3.55
CA ARG A 341 -20.77 26.60 -3.17
C ARG A 341 -20.75 25.54 -4.26
N PHE A 342 -20.02 24.47 -4.00
CA PHE A 342 -20.27 23.23 -4.73
C PHE A 342 -21.71 22.79 -4.40
N PRO A 343 -22.52 22.40 -5.39
CA PRO A 343 -23.81 21.80 -5.11
C PRO A 343 -23.57 20.41 -4.48
N CYS A 344 -23.32 20.39 -3.18
CA CYS A 344 -23.37 19.17 -2.39
C CYS A 344 -24.83 18.74 -2.35
N ILE A 345 -25.14 17.61 -2.99
CA ILE A 345 -26.45 16.99 -2.84
C ILE A 345 -26.46 16.40 -1.42
N ALA A 346 -27.18 17.06 -0.52
CA ALA A 346 -27.40 16.55 0.83
C ALA A 346 -28.03 15.14 0.74
N GLY A 347 -27.25 14.10 1.00
CA GLY A 347 -27.69 12.71 0.91
C GLY A 347 -26.84 11.77 0.06
N ALA A 348 -25.80 12.26 -0.64
CA ALA A 348 -24.91 11.39 -1.41
C ALA A 348 -24.21 10.34 -0.52
N SER A 349 -24.29 9.06 -0.90
CA SER A 349 -23.63 7.95 -0.22
C SER A 349 -22.26 7.60 -0.83
N ALA A 350 -21.98 8.08 -2.05
CA ALA A 350 -20.73 7.88 -2.75
C ALA A 350 -20.26 9.16 -3.44
N VAL A 351 -18.95 9.44 -3.35
CA VAL A 351 -18.27 10.56 -4.00
C VAL A 351 -17.09 9.98 -4.78
N CYS A 352 -17.06 10.32 -6.06
CA CYS A 352 -15.99 9.95 -6.96
C CYS A 352 -15.32 11.22 -7.47
N VAL A 353 -14.04 11.40 -7.13
CA VAL A 353 -13.26 12.55 -7.59
C VAL A 353 -12.33 12.06 -8.68
N HIS A 354 -12.63 12.43 -9.93
CA HIS A 354 -11.79 12.15 -11.08
C HIS A 354 -11.39 13.47 -11.75
N ALA A 355 -10.12 13.82 -11.67
CA ALA A 355 -9.57 14.83 -12.56
C ALA A 355 -9.23 14.15 -13.91
N ARG A 356 -10.10 14.28 -14.93
CA ARG A 356 -9.81 13.85 -16.30
C ARG A 356 -9.75 15.08 -17.22
N PHE A 357 -8.64 15.31 -17.90
CA PHE A 357 -8.54 16.32 -18.96
C PHE A 357 -8.22 15.64 -20.31
N GLY A 358 -8.94 16.06 -21.36
CA GLY A 358 -8.80 15.52 -22.71
C GLY A 358 -7.47 15.90 -23.35
N GLU A 359 -6.91 14.97 -24.12
CA GLU A 359 -5.77 15.21 -25.01
C GLU A 359 -6.12 16.31 -26.02
N TRP A 360 -5.32 17.38 -26.03
CA TRP A 360 -5.22 18.23 -27.20
C TRP A 360 -4.15 17.65 -28.13
N ILE A 361 -4.59 16.93 -29.16
CA ILE A 361 -3.81 16.79 -30.38
C ILE A 361 -3.90 18.14 -31.09
N ALA A 362 -2.91 19.00 -30.86
CA ALA A 362 -2.67 20.12 -31.75
C ALA A 362 -2.06 19.55 -33.03
N ASP A 363 -2.90 19.40 -34.05
CA ASP A 363 -2.51 19.25 -35.45
C ASP A 363 -1.76 20.53 -35.86
N VAL A 364 -0.43 20.56 -35.68
CA VAL A 364 0.41 21.65 -36.17
C VAL A 364 0.76 21.37 -37.63
N LYS A 365 -0.13 21.80 -38.52
CA LYS A 365 0.25 22.08 -39.91
C LYS A 365 1.17 23.30 -39.96
N GLY A 366 2.40 23.04 -40.42
CA GLY A 366 3.18 24.02 -41.19
C GLY A 366 3.97 25.04 -40.37
N VAL A 367 5.14 24.63 -39.86
CA VAL A 367 6.30 25.53 -39.74
C VAL A 367 7.54 24.73 -40.13
N ALA A 368 8.20 25.14 -41.22
CA ALA A 368 9.47 24.58 -41.65
C ALA A 368 10.58 25.05 -40.71
N PHE A 369 11.34 24.10 -40.15
CA PHE A 369 12.60 24.37 -39.46
C PHE A 369 13.78 24.15 -40.43
N PRO A 370 14.84 24.97 -40.39
CA PRO A 370 16.02 24.77 -41.21
C PRO A 370 16.82 23.55 -40.72
N GLU A 371 17.46 22.85 -41.65
CA GLU A 371 18.30 21.67 -41.44
C GLU A 371 19.35 21.88 -40.33
N PRO A 372 19.55 20.90 -39.43
CA PRO A 372 20.67 20.93 -38.51
C PRO A 372 21.98 20.64 -39.26
N GLN A 373 22.91 21.59 -39.21
CA GLN A 373 24.29 21.39 -39.67
C GLN A 373 24.98 20.30 -38.84
N ALA A 374 25.63 19.37 -39.53
CA ALA A 374 26.37 18.26 -38.97
C ALA A 374 27.53 18.75 -38.07
N PHE A 375 27.56 18.26 -36.83
CA PHE A 375 28.74 18.35 -35.97
C PHE A 375 29.76 17.29 -36.40
N THR A 376 30.89 17.74 -36.96
CA THR A 376 32.09 16.93 -37.19
C THR A 376 32.78 16.64 -35.87
N THR A 377 32.96 15.35 -35.56
CA THR A 377 33.83 14.85 -34.50
C THR A 377 35.29 14.95 -34.94
N ASN A 378 36.08 15.79 -34.27
CA ASN A 378 37.54 15.74 -34.37
C ASN A 378 38.11 15.05 -33.13
N SER A 379 38.54 13.82 -33.34
CA SER A 379 39.48 13.08 -32.52
C SER A 379 40.91 13.55 -32.81
N SER A 380 41.64 14.01 -31.80
CA SER A 380 43.09 13.76 -31.68
C SER A 380 43.60 14.43 -30.41
N PHE A 381 44.18 13.65 -29.50
CA PHE A 381 45.59 13.85 -29.13
C PHE A 381 46.12 12.56 -28.51
N ALA A 382 47.15 12.03 -29.13
CA ALA A 382 48.05 11.03 -28.59
C ALA A 382 49.36 11.72 -28.21
N ALA A 383 49.90 11.39 -27.05
CA ALA A 383 51.29 11.02 -26.77
C ALA A 383 51.43 10.79 -25.26
#